data_AF-A0A7Y8F7A8-F1
#
_entry.id   AF-A0A7Y8F7A8-F1
#
_cell.length_a   1.000
_cell.length_b   1.000
_cell.length_c   1.000
_cell.angle_alpha   90.00
_cell.angle_beta   90.00
_cell.angle_gamma   90.00
#
_symmetry.space_group_name_H-M   'P 1'
#
loop_
_entity.id
_entity.type
_entity.pdbx_description
1 polymer ?
#
loop_
_entity_poly.entity_id
_entity_poly.type
_entity_poly.pdbx_seq_one_letter_code
_entity_poly.pdbx_strand_id
1 'polypeptide(L)'
;GGGGGSMVVQLPSINTGLVASLGAQGGSGADAAGITGNYRGGTQTFGDNALGLLLQSIGAGGGEIRLSGVNGADLTLGGAQGVSGDGGAIDLTHNGGIFTSGNMAHGLMLQSIGGGGGAMFGVASNGSLNLSDDNRGNGGAIRLVQSDAVVVTGDNSYGVIAQSLGGGGG
;
A
#
# COMPACT_ATOMS: atom_id res chain seq x y z
N GLY A 1 7.95 -2.90 -13.47
CA GLY A 1 6.54 -3.14 -13.12
C GLY A 1 6.48 -3.94 -11.84
N GLY A 2 6.38 -3.28 -10.69
CA GLY A 2 6.23 -3.92 -9.39
C GLY A 2 4.74 -4.10 -9.08
N GLY A 3 4.26 -5.33 -9.09
CA GLY A 3 2.87 -5.65 -8.75
C GLY A 3 2.69 -5.77 -7.24
N GLY A 4 1.76 -5.00 -6.66
CA GLY A 4 1.28 -5.18 -5.28
C GLY A 4 0.33 -6.36 -5.15
N GLY A 5 0.85 -7.58 -5.35
CA GLY A 5 0.07 -8.81 -5.28
C GLY A 5 -0.20 -9.25 -3.83
N SER A 6 -1.38 -9.82 -3.58
CA SER A 6 -1.64 -10.59 -2.36
C SER A 6 -1.15 -12.03 -2.58
N MET A 7 -0.20 -12.48 -1.78
CA MET A 7 0.27 -13.86 -1.79
C MET A 7 -0.39 -14.64 -0.66
N VAL A 8 -1.41 -15.43 -1.00
CA VAL A 8 -2.01 -16.38 -0.04
C VAL A 8 -1.29 -17.71 -0.17
N VAL A 9 -0.48 -18.04 0.83
CA VAL A 9 0.26 -19.30 0.90
C VAL A 9 -0.50 -20.25 1.82
N GLN A 10 -1.39 -21.07 1.25
CA GLN A 10 -2.07 -22.14 1.98
C GLN A 10 -1.36 -23.46 1.69
N LEU A 11 -0.48 -23.87 2.60
CA LEU A 11 0.28 -25.11 2.48
C LEU A 11 -0.22 -26.13 3.51
N PRO A 12 -0.49 -27.40 3.14
CA PRO A 12 -0.77 -28.45 4.12
C PRO A 12 0.48 -28.69 4.97
N SER A 13 0.38 -28.53 6.29
CA SER A 13 1.40 -28.75 7.33
C SER A 13 2.81 -29.09 6.79
N ILE A 14 3.56 -28.09 6.36
CA ILE A 14 4.92 -28.33 5.85
C ILE A 14 5.90 -28.27 7.01
N ASN A 15 6.66 -29.34 7.18
CA ASN A 15 7.74 -29.44 8.17
C ASN A 15 9.03 -28.72 7.71
N THR A 16 8.93 -27.84 6.71
CA THR A 16 10.05 -27.06 6.15
C THR A 16 9.69 -25.58 6.18
N GLY A 17 10.65 -24.72 6.52
CA GLY A 17 10.43 -23.27 6.61
C GLY A 17 10.02 -22.66 5.27
N LEU A 18 9.12 -21.67 5.32
CA LEU A 18 8.78 -20.79 4.21
C LEU A 18 9.82 -19.67 4.12
N VAL A 19 10.37 -19.43 2.93
CA VAL A 19 11.16 -18.22 2.66
C VAL A 19 10.42 -17.39 1.63
N ALA A 20 10.08 -16.15 1.97
CA ALA A 20 9.41 -15.25 1.04
C ALA A 20 9.88 -13.81 1.19
N SER A 21 9.75 -13.04 0.11
CA SER A 21 10.08 -11.63 0.05
C SER A 21 8.94 -10.88 -0.59
N LEU A 22 8.55 -9.77 0.03
CA LEU A 22 7.51 -8.87 -0.49
C LEU A 22 8.15 -7.55 -0.89
N GLY A 23 8.02 -7.21 -2.18
CA GLY A 23 8.76 -6.13 -2.81
C GLY A 23 9.75 -6.65 -3.84
N ALA A 24 10.27 -5.74 -4.68
CA ALA A 24 11.24 -6.08 -5.71
C ALA A 24 12.63 -6.39 -5.10
N GLN A 25 13.36 -7.31 -5.72
CA GLN A 25 14.74 -7.65 -5.35
C GLN A 25 15.69 -7.32 -6.49
N GLY A 26 16.68 -6.45 -6.23
CA GLY A 26 17.70 -6.06 -7.20
C GLY A 26 17.18 -5.26 -8.39
N GLY A 27 18.09 -4.56 -9.06
CA GLY A 27 17.80 -3.76 -10.25
C GLY A 27 17.28 -2.35 -9.95
N SER A 28 17.42 -1.46 -10.93
CA SER A 28 16.91 -0.08 -10.90
C SER A 28 15.72 0.07 -11.85
N GLY A 29 14.88 1.08 -11.64
CA GLY A 29 13.75 1.37 -12.53
C GLY A 29 12.50 0.56 -12.21
N ALA A 30 12.32 0.17 -10.95
CA ALA A 30 11.07 -0.38 -10.46
C ALA A 30 10.06 0.72 -10.08
N ASP A 31 10.17 1.90 -10.69
CA ASP A 31 9.32 3.06 -10.42
C ASP A 31 7.86 2.73 -10.74
N ALA A 32 6.96 3.26 -9.91
CA ALA A 32 5.55 3.24 -10.22
C ALA A 32 5.18 4.38 -11.16
N ALA A 33 4.21 4.11 -12.04
CA ALA A 33 3.65 5.14 -12.89
C ALA A 33 2.90 6.19 -12.05
N GLY A 34 2.94 7.43 -12.50
CA GLY A 34 2.07 8.46 -11.98
C GLY A 34 0.59 8.15 -12.24
N ILE A 35 -0.28 8.69 -11.39
CA ILE A 35 -1.73 8.53 -11.50
C ILE A 35 -2.34 9.89 -11.79
N THR A 36 -3.06 10.00 -12.90
CA THR A 36 -3.87 11.17 -13.21
C THR A 36 -5.34 10.78 -13.19
N GLY A 37 -6.10 11.34 -12.25
CA GLY A 37 -7.53 11.08 -12.07
C GLY A 37 -8.37 12.33 -12.33
N ASN A 38 -9.42 12.19 -13.15
CA ASN A 38 -10.44 13.24 -13.32
C ASN A 38 -11.83 12.62 -13.13
N TYR A 39 -12.38 12.76 -11.93
CA TYR A 39 -13.66 12.16 -11.56
C TYR A 39 -14.75 13.22 -11.49
N ARG A 40 -15.96 12.82 -11.88
CA ARG A 40 -17.17 13.64 -11.81
C ARG A 40 -18.27 12.85 -11.12
N GLY A 41 -19.16 13.57 -10.43
CA GLY A 41 -20.24 12.98 -9.67
C GLY A 41 -19.85 12.71 -8.22
N GLY A 42 -20.86 12.57 -7.36
CA GLY A 42 -20.63 12.30 -5.94
C GLY A 42 -20.24 10.85 -5.69
N THR A 43 -19.33 10.63 -4.73
CA THR A 43 -18.95 9.31 -4.24
C THR A 43 -19.53 9.11 -2.84
N GLN A 44 -20.24 8.01 -2.62
CA GLN A 44 -20.81 7.68 -1.31
C GLN A 44 -20.45 6.26 -0.90
N THR A 45 -19.85 6.10 0.28
CA THR A 45 -19.51 4.78 0.83
C THR A 45 -19.97 4.65 2.29
N PHE A 46 -20.43 3.46 2.67
CA PHE A 46 -21.05 3.21 3.96
C PHE A 46 -20.51 1.90 4.55
N GLY A 47 -20.36 1.88 5.87
CA GLY A 47 -19.88 0.71 6.63
C GLY A 47 -18.50 0.95 7.24
N ASP A 48 -18.16 0.11 8.22
CA ASP A 48 -16.86 0.21 8.89
C ASP A 48 -15.73 -0.13 7.92
N ASN A 49 -14.61 0.59 8.02
CA ASN A 49 -13.44 0.50 7.12
C ASN A 49 -13.73 0.88 5.65
N ALA A 50 -14.86 1.54 5.36
CA ALA A 50 -15.18 1.99 4.02
C ALA A 50 -14.19 3.08 3.55
N LEU A 51 -13.89 3.11 2.25
CA LEU A 51 -13.02 4.13 1.67
C LEU A 51 -13.72 4.79 0.49
N GLY A 52 -13.73 6.12 0.45
CA GLY A 52 -14.32 6.87 -0.66
C GLY A 52 -13.55 6.68 -1.95
N LEU A 53 -12.30 7.18 -2.01
CA LEU A 53 -11.39 6.94 -3.14
C LEU A 53 -9.97 6.64 -2.66
N LEU A 54 -9.33 5.68 -3.34
CA LEU A 54 -7.93 5.30 -3.16
C LEU A 54 -7.16 5.48 -4.47
N LEU A 55 -6.09 6.28 -4.43
CA LEU A 55 -5.08 6.31 -5.49
C LEU A 55 -3.74 5.96 -4.88
N GLN A 56 -3.10 4.91 -5.41
CA GLN A 56 -1.89 4.34 -4.83
C GLN A 56 -0.86 4.07 -5.92
N SER A 57 0.28 4.76 -5.83
CA SER A 57 1.45 4.58 -6.69
C SER A 57 2.65 4.19 -5.83
N ILE A 58 3.07 2.92 -5.91
CA ILE A 58 4.15 2.37 -5.07
C ILE A 58 5.30 1.87 -5.94
N GLY A 59 6.41 2.61 -5.92
CA GLY A 59 7.67 2.19 -6.52
C GLY A 59 8.27 0.98 -5.80
N ALA A 60 9.02 0.14 -6.50
CA ALA A 60 9.54 -1.16 -6.06
C ALA A 60 8.47 -2.19 -5.64
N GLY A 61 7.18 -1.85 -5.69
CA GLY A 61 6.06 -2.74 -5.39
C GLY A 61 5.94 -3.08 -3.90
N GLY A 62 5.28 -4.18 -3.60
CA GLY A 62 5.09 -4.68 -2.25
C GLY A 62 4.10 -5.84 -2.25
N GLY A 63 3.40 -6.04 -1.14
CA GLY A 63 2.32 -7.01 -1.11
C GLY A 63 1.88 -7.36 0.30
N GLU A 64 0.97 -8.32 0.38
CA GLU A 64 0.55 -8.90 1.65
C GLU A 64 0.84 -10.40 1.63
N ILE A 65 1.35 -10.91 2.75
CA ILE A 65 1.42 -12.35 3.02
C ILE A 65 0.56 -12.70 4.24
N ARG A 66 -0.27 -13.73 4.07
CA ARG A 66 -1.08 -14.31 5.17
C ARG A 66 -0.58 -15.72 5.46
N LEU A 67 -0.02 -15.91 6.65
CA LEU A 67 0.50 -17.20 7.12
C LEU A 67 -0.59 -17.98 7.84
N SER A 68 -0.77 -19.25 7.45
CA SER A 68 -1.63 -20.21 8.15
C SER A 68 -1.05 -21.63 7.99
N GLY A 69 -0.89 -22.35 9.10
CA GLY A 69 -0.42 -23.75 9.09
C GLY A 69 1.07 -23.96 8.80
N VAL A 70 1.91 -22.93 8.92
CA VAL A 70 3.37 -23.01 8.70
C VAL A 70 4.14 -23.13 10.01
N ASN A 71 5.15 -24.00 10.05
CA ASN A 71 5.96 -24.26 11.26
C ASN A 71 7.17 -23.31 11.38
N GLY A 72 7.64 -22.75 10.26
CA GLY A 72 8.75 -21.81 10.19
C GLY A 72 8.57 -20.82 9.04
N ALA A 73 8.90 -19.53 9.21
CA ALA A 73 8.88 -18.54 8.13
C ALA A 73 10.01 -17.50 8.26
N ASP A 74 10.87 -17.40 7.25
CA ASP A 74 11.86 -16.32 7.08
C ASP A 74 11.36 -15.35 6.02
N LEU A 75 10.96 -14.15 6.46
CA LEU A 75 10.31 -13.16 5.61
C LEU A 75 11.13 -11.89 5.50
N THR A 76 11.23 -11.36 4.29
CA THR A 76 11.78 -10.03 4.03
C THR A 76 10.69 -9.12 3.46
N LEU A 77 10.44 -7.99 4.12
CA LEU A 77 9.44 -7.00 3.71
C LEU A 77 10.17 -5.75 3.23
N GLY A 78 9.78 -5.23 2.08
CA GLY A 78 10.43 -4.10 1.42
C GLY A 78 11.38 -4.52 0.31
N GLY A 79 11.81 -3.53 -0.47
CA GLY A 79 12.81 -3.70 -1.51
C GLY A 79 14.19 -4.11 -0.95
N ALA A 80 14.84 -5.07 -1.59
CA ALA A 80 16.15 -5.58 -1.15
C ALA A 80 17.20 -5.59 -2.28
N GLN A 81 18.46 -5.78 -1.90
CA GLN A 81 19.60 -5.94 -2.83
C GLN A 81 19.84 -4.73 -3.73
N GLY A 82 19.78 -3.52 -3.17
CA GLY A 82 20.06 -2.26 -3.84
C GLY A 82 18.96 -1.78 -4.78
N VAL A 83 17.75 -2.30 -4.66
CA VAL A 83 16.63 -1.90 -5.50
C VAL A 83 16.27 -0.44 -5.30
N SER A 84 15.93 0.24 -6.40
CA SER A 84 15.31 1.56 -6.34
C SER A 84 14.00 1.59 -7.11
N GLY A 85 12.99 2.22 -6.55
CA GLY A 85 11.73 2.50 -7.23
C GLY A 85 11.04 3.71 -6.62
N ASP A 86 10.88 4.77 -7.41
CA ASP A 86 10.14 5.96 -7.00
C ASP A 86 8.63 5.71 -7.07
N GLY A 87 7.89 6.29 -6.12
CA GLY A 87 6.45 6.45 -6.23
C GLY A 87 6.13 7.47 -7.32
N GLY A 88 5.14 7.18 -8.17
CA GLY A 88 4.72 8.10 -9.21
C GLY A 88 3.93 9.27 -8.66
N ALA A 89 4.02 10.44 -9.31
CA ALA A 89 3.22 11.61 -8.95
C ALA A 89 1.71 11.30 -9.05
N ILE A 90 0.92 11.84 -8.12
CA ILE A 90 -0.54 11.72 -8.13
C ILE A 90 -1.14 13.08 -8.43
N ASP A 91 -1.97 13.14 -9.46
CA ASP A 91 -2.68 14.33 -9.87
C ASP A 91 -4.18 14.01 -9.95
N LEU A 92 -4.90 14.40 -8.90
CA LEU A 92 -6.32 14.12 -8.76
C LEU A 92 -7.14 15.40 -8.86
N THR A 93 -8.07 15.42 -9.79
CA THR A 93 -9.18 16.37 -9.83
C THR A 93 -10.50 15.61 -9.59
N HIS A 94 -11.22 15.97 -8.54
CA HIS A 94 -12.53 15.42 -8.22
C HIS A 94 -13.60 16.52 -8.24
N ASN A 95 -14.66 16.32 -9.01
CA ASN A 95 -15.76 17.25 -9.18
C ASN A 95 -17.08 16.61 -8.71
N GLY A 96 -17.30 16.67 -7.39
CA GLY A 96 -18.48 16.15 -6.70
C GLY A 96 -18.19 15.87 -5.23
N GLY A 97 -19.22 15.86 -4.40
CA GLY A 97 -19.06 15.57 -2.98
C GLY A 97 -18.57 14.14 -2.72
N ILE A 98 -17.78 13.95 -1.68
CA ILE A 98 -17.40 12.63 -1.17
C ILE A 98 -18.04 12.47 0.19
N PHE A 99 -18.83 11.42 0.38
CA PHE A 99 -19.46 11.10 1.66
C PHE A 99 -19.04 9.70 2.09
N THR A 100 -18.51 9.59 3.31
CA THR A 100 -18.17 8.28 3.90
C THR A 100 -18.67 8.20 5.34
N SER A 101 -19.17 7.03 5.74
CA SER A 101 -19.72 6.81 7.09
C SER A 101 -19.49 5.38 7.58
N GLY A 102 -19.31 5.23 8.89
CA GLY A 102 -18.88 3.99 9.55
C GLY A 102 -17.51 4.17 10.25
N ASN A 103 -17.19 3.33 11.23
CA ASN A 103 -15.94 3.47 11.98
C ASN A 103 -14.73 3.17 11.09
N MET A 104 -13.66 3.96 11.21
CA MET A 104 -12.47 3.87 10.35
C MET A 104 -12.81 4.02 8.85
N ALA A 105 -13.92 4.65 8.51
CA ALA A 105 -14.28 4.95 7.13
C ALA A 105 -13.60 6.24 6.64
N HIS A 106 -12.67 6.16 5.69
CA HIS A 106 -11.89 7.32 5.22
C HIS A 106 -12.44 7.89 3.92
N GLY A 107 -12.30 9.20 3.72
CA GLY A 107 -12.77 9.89 2.50
C GLY A 107 -11.86 9.65 1.29
N LEU A 108 -10.77 10.40 1.22
CA LEU A 108 -9.75 10.33 0.17
C LEU A 108 -8.45 9.80 0.74
N MET A 109 -7.86 8.79 0.09
CA MET A 109 -6.51 8.31 0.38
C MET A 109 -5.66 8.35 -0.88
N LEU A 110 -4.60 9.14 -0.85
CA LEU A 110 -3.63 9.33 -1.94
C LEU A 110 -2.25 8.93 -1.44
N GLN A 111 -1.64 7.93 -2.04
CA GLN A 111 -0.37 7.37 -1.58
C GLN A 111 0.62 7.27 -2.73
N SER A 112 1.67 8.07 -2.65
CA SER A 112 2.84 7.96 -3.52
C SER A 112 4.04 7.55 -2.68
N ILE A 113 4.46 6.29 -2.81
CA ILE A 113 5.46 5.69 -1.94
C ILE A 113 6.60 5.18 -2.81
N GLY A 114 7.82 5.67 -2.57
CA GLY A 114 9.04 5.12 -3.14
C GLY A 114 9.67 4.08 -2.22
N GLY A 115 10.41 3.12 -2.77
CA GLY A 115 11.12 2.06 -2.04
C GLY A 115 10.29 0.81 -1.73
N GLY A 116 8.96 0.89 -1.84
CA GLY A 116 8.06 -0.25 -1.69
C GLY A 116 7.62 -0.52 -0.26
N GLY A 117 7.30 -1.78 0.04
CA GLY A 117 6.91 -2.24 1.37
C GLY A 117 6.32 -3.66 1.37
N GLY A 118 5.67 -4.05 2.46
CA GLY A 118 4.92 -5.30 2.56
C GLY A 118 4.23 -5.43 3.90
N ALA A 119 3.16 -6.21 3.97
CA ALA A 119 2.47 -6.52 5.22
C ALA A 119 2.45 -8.04 5.45
N MET A 120 2.57 -8.45 6.71
CA MET A 120 2.40 -9.84 7.12
C MET A 120 1.26 -9.95 8.11
N PHE A 121 0.42 -10.95 7.92
CA PHE A 121 -0.60 -11.36 8.87
C PHE A 121 -0.47 -12.86 9.20
N GLY A 122 -0.76 -13.23 10.44
CA GLY A 122 -0.64 -14.61 10.93
C GLY A 122 0.63 -14.85 11.74
N VAL A 123 0.79 -16.08 12.23
CA VAL A 123 1.90 -16.49 13.11
C VAL A 123 2.55 -17.76 12.57
N ALA A 124 3.88 -17.79 12.58
CA ALA A 124 4.67 -19.00 12.41
C ALA A 124 5.28 -19.38 13.77
N SER A 125 5.42 -20.69 14.04
CA SER A 125 6.00 -21.17 15.30
C SER A 125 7.48 -20.82 15.46
N ASN A 126 8.21 -20.67 14.35
CA ASN A 126 9.63 -20.34 14.27
C ASN A 126 9.92 -19.44 13.05
N GLY A 127 11.11 -18.83 13.00
CA GLY A 127 11.58 -18.06 11.84
C GLY A 127 11.91 -16.60 12.17
N SER A 128 12.29 -15.84 11.14
CA SER A 128 12.73 -14.44 11.25
C SER A 128 11.88 -13.51 10.39
N LEU A 129 11.64 -12.30 10.90
CA LEU A 129 11.09 -11.18 10.14
C LEU A 129 12.20 -10.15 9.94
N ASN A 130 12.58 -9.92 8.68
CA ASN A 130 13.50 -8.88 8.27
C ASN A 130 12.72 -7.75 7.59
N LEU A 131 12.84 -6.54 8.14
CA LEU A 131 12.36 -5.32 7.50
C LEU A 131 13.56 -4.71 6.77
N SER A 132 13.52 -4.72 5.44
CA SER A 132 14.65 -4.19 4.66
C SER A 132 14.84 -2.71 4.97
N ASP A 133 16.07 -2.28 5.21
CA ASP A 133 16.47 -0.87 5.34
C ASP A 133 17.09 -0.33 4.04
N ASP A 134 17.22 -1.17 3.02
CA ASP A 134 17.79 -0.84 1.71
C ASP A 134 16.72 -0.42 0.68
N ASN A 135 15.56 0.04 1.16
CA ASN A 135 14.48 0.53 0.31
C ASN A 135 14.86 1.91 -0.24
N ARG A 136 15.21 2.00 -1.53
CA ARG A 136 15.55 3.28 -2.16
C ARG A 136 14.42 3.78 -3.06
N GLY A 137 14.18 5.08 -3.01
CA GLY A 137 13.22 5.76 -3.87
C GLY A 137 12.47 6.85 -3.11
N ASN A 138 11.97 7.83 -3.84
CA ASN A 138 11.22 8.95 -3.31
C ASN A 138 9.73 8.77 -3.56
N GLY A 139 8.91 9.40 -2.70
CA GLY A 139 7.51 9.62 -3.03
C GLY A 139 7.39 10.68 -4.12
N GLY A 140 6.40 10.54 -4.99
CA GLY A 140 6.03 11.52 -5.99
C GLY A 140 5.17 12.65 -5.41
N ALA A 141 5.15 13.80 -6.08
CA ALA A 141 4.30 14.92 -5.69
C ALA A 141 2.82 14.53 -5.74
N ILE A 142 2.02 15.01 -4.79
CA ILE A 142 0.57 14.80 -4.76
C ILE A 142 -0.13 16.15 -4.94
N ARG A 143 -0.92 16.25 -6.00
CA ARG A 143 -1.81 17.37 -6.28
C ARG A 143 -3.25 16.89 -6.19
N LEU A 144 -4.03 17.51 -5.29
CA LEU A 144 -5.46 17.26 -5.14
C LEU A 144 -6.23 18.56 -5.39
N VAL A 145 -7.18 18.49 -6.33
CA VAL A 145 -8.21 19.52 -6.53
C VAL A 145 -9.55 18.85 -6.27
N GLN A 146 -10.23 19.30 -5.22
CA GLN A 146 -11.56 18.84 -4.85
C GLN A 146 -12.52 20.03 -4.86
N SER A 147 -13.52 19.96 -5.71
CA SER A 147 -14.44 21.09 -5.98
C SER A 147 -15.64 21.14 -5.04
N ASP A 148 -15.94 20.04 -4.32
CA ASP A 148 -17.09 19.93 -3.42
C ASP A 148 -16.67 19.27 -2.08
N ALA A 149 -17.56 19.21 -1.09
CA ALA A 149 -17.21 18.78 0.26
C ALA A 149 -16.75 17.32 0.33
N VAL A 150 -15.76 17.06 1.21
CA VAL A 150 -15.44 15.72 1.70
C VAL A 150 -16.00 15.59 3.10
N VAL A 151 -17.08 14.82 3.23
CA VAL A 151 -17.83 14.61 4.47
C VAL A 151 -17.54 13.21 4.99
N VAL A 152 -17.04 13.14 6.22
CA VAL A 152 -16.68 11.89 6.89
C VAL A 152 -17.25 11.93 8.30
N THR A 153 -18.13 10.99 8.63
CA THR A 153 -18.90 11.04 9.89
C THR A 153 -18.57 9.92 10.87
N GLY A 154 -17.65 9.03 10.54
CA GLY A 154 -17.24 7.90 11.38
C GLY A 154 -16.19 8.23 12.44
N ASP A 155 -16.14 7.44 13.51
CA ASP A 155 -15.07 7.50 14.50
C ASP A 155 -13.75 6.97 13.91
N ASN A 156 -12.62 7.53 14.35
CA ASN A 156 -11.27 7.15 13.88
C ASN A 156 -11.08 7.29 12.36
N SER A 157 -11.86 8.16 11.74
CA SER A 157 -11.85 8.40 10.30
C SER A 157 -11.11 9.68 9.92
N TYR A 158 -10.67 9.74 8.66
CA TYR A 158 -9.97 10.91 8.10
C TYR A 158 -10.64 11.35 6.81
N GLY A 159 -10.79 12.67 6.66
CA GLY A 159 -11.33 13.29 5.44
C GLY A 159 -10.43 13.04 4.23
N VAL A 160 -9.20 13.53 4.31
CA VAL A 160 -8.20 13.39 3.25
C VAL A 160 -6.87 12.98 3.87
N ILE A 161 -6.30 11.91 3.34
CA ILE A 161 -4.94 11.46 3.60
C ILE A 161 -4.18 11.58 2.29
N ALA A 162 -3.08 12.34 2.29
CA ALA A 162 -2.15 12.43 1.17
C ALA A 162 -0.74 12.17 1.71
N GLN A 163 -0.10 11.12 1.22
CA GLN A 163 1.20 10.67 1.70
C GLN A 163 2.17 10.55 0.53
N SER A 164 3.21 11.38 0.55
CA SER A 164 4.38 11.25 -0.33
C SER A 164 5.55 10.81 0.52
N LEU A 165 5.95 9.54 0.42
CA LEU A 165 6.94 8.93 1.30
C LEU A 165 8.09 8.35 0.46
N GLY A 166 9.33 8.65 0.85
CA GLY A 166 10.51 7.98 0.31
C GLY A 166 11.01 6.87 1.23
N GLY A 167 11.61 5.84 0.65
CA GLY A 167 12.25 4.73 1.36
C GLY A 167 11.29 3.86 2.18
N GLY A 168 10.07 3.64 1.71
CA GLY A 168 9.04 2.86 2.40
C GLY A 168 9.57 1.52 2.91
N GLY A 169 9.43 1.28 4.22
CA GLY A 169 9.78 0.03 4.89
C GLY A 169 8.56 -0.50 5.65
N GLY A 170 8.35 -1.82 5.56
CA GLY A 170 7.17 -2.52 6.09
C GLY A 170 7.03 -2.49 7.60
#